data_AF-A0A916DCW0-F1
#
_entry.id   AF-A0A916DCW0-F1
#
_cell.length_a   1.000
_cell.length_b   1.000
_cell.length_c   1.000
_cell.angle_alpha   90.00
_cell.angle_beta   90.00
_cell.angle_gamma   90.00
#
_symmetry.space_group_name_H-M   'P 1'
#
loop_
_entity.id
_entity.type
_entity.pdbx_description
1 polymer ?
#
loop_
_entity_poly.entity_id
_entity_poly.type
_entity_poly.pdbx_seq_one_letter_code
_entity_poly.pdbx_strand_id
1 'polypeptide(L)'
;MDIAPLNASELGRVTGASADRARRGEGEGPAIRRGHDRVELSDVATYLSKIRELPIRQDLVNRVRDEIARGVYDTPEKLDAALEDLLGDVT
;
A
#
# COMPACT_ATOMS: atom_id res chain seq x y z
N MET A 1 -8.88 7.02 -14.52
CA MET A 1 -7.72 6.37 -15.18
C MET A 1 -8.25 5.05 -15.71
N ASP A 2 -8.60 5.03 -16.98
CA ASP A 2 -9.28 3.93 -17.68
C ASP A 2 -8.23 3.26 -18.58
N ILE A 3 -7.86 2.01 -18.27
CA ILE A 3 -6.78 1.30 -18.97
C ILE A 3 -7.44 0.25 -19.87
N ALA A 4 -7.63 0.59 -21.13
CA ALA A 4 -8.14 -0.32 -22.14
C ALA A 4 -7.10 -1.41 -22.50
N PRO A 5 -7.50 -2.67 -22.74
CA PRO A 5 -6.59 -3.72 -23.17
C PRO A 5 -6.29 -3.59 -24.68
N LEU A 6 -5.01 -3.42 -25.01
CA LEU A 6 -4.49 -3.45 -26.37
C LEU A 6 -4.28 -4.91 -26.80
N ASN A 7 -5.26 -5.48 -27.50
CA ASN A 7 -5.05 -6.70 -28.25
C ASN A 7 -4.71 -6.30 -29.70
N ALA A 8 -3.41 -6.16 -29.96
CA ALA A 8 -2.85 -5.94 -31.30
C ALA A 8 -3.27 -7.09 -32.21
N SER A 9 -4.30 -6.85 -33.01
CA SER A 9 -4.77 -7.74 -34.05
C SER A 9 -4.09 -7.34 -35.35
N GLU A 10 -2.88 -7.84 -35.56
CA GLU A 10 -2.23 -7.80 -36.88
C GLU A 10 -1.73 -9.20 -37.22
N LEU A 11 -2.53 -9.92 -38.01
CA LEU A 11 -2.11 -10.56 -39.27
C LEU A 11 -3.18 -11.57 -39.73
N GLY A 12 -3.85 -11.25 -40.85
CA GLY A 12 -4.61 -12.26 -41.59
C GLY A 12 -5.81 -11.73 -42.36
N ARG A 13 -5.61 -10.88 -43.37
CA ARG A 13 -6.60 -10.80 -44.46
C ARG A 13 -6.45 -12.05 -45.33
N VAL A 14 -7.37 -13.00 -45.18
CA VAL A 14 -7.63 -14.02 -46.19
C VAL A 14 -9.13 -14.02 -46.48
N THR A 15 -9.48 -13.49 -47.63
CA THR A 15 -10.83 -13.56 -48.20
C THR A 15 -11.11 -14.97 -48.66
N GLY A 16 -12.24 -15.53 -48.22
CA GLY A 16 -13.00 -16.56 -48.94
C GLY A 16 -12.37 -17.95 -49.05
N ALA A 17 -12.64 -18.81 -48.07
CA ALA A 17 -12.73 -20.25 -48.30
C ALA A 17 -13.61 -20.92 -47.23
N SER A 18 -14.83 -21.25 -47.67
CA SER A 18 -15.59 -22.44 -47.29
C SER A 18 -16.13 -22.56 -45.87
N ALA A 19 -17.46 -22.52 -45.82
CA ALA A 19 -18.36 -22.76 -44.69
C ALA A 19 -18.27 -24.17 -44.05
N ASP A 20 -17.14 -24.88 -44.19
CA ASP A 20 -16.95 -26.25 -43.71
C ASP A 20 -16.19 -26.35 -42.38
N ARG A 21 -15.69 -25.22 -41.84
CA ARG A 21 -15.03 -25.21 -40.52
C ARG A 21 -16.00 -24.98 -39.35
N ALA A 22 -17.25 -24.62 -39.63
CA ALA A 22 -18.25 -24.28 -38.61
C ALA A 22 -18.82 -25.50 -37.86
N ARG A 23 -18.46 -26.74 -38.23
CA ARG A 23 -18.96 -27.98 -37.60
C ARG A 23 -17.90 -28.82 -36.89
N ARG A 24 -16.70 -28.27 -36.66
CA ARG A 24 -15.62 -29.00 -35.99
C ARG A 24 -14.93 -28.11 -34.96
N GLY A 25 -15.54 -27.98 -33.79
CA GLY A 25 -14.91 -27.25 -32.69
C GLY A 25 -15.78 -26.80 -31.54
N GLU A 26 -16.93 -27.42 -31.24
CA GLU A 26 -17.51 -27.33 -29.89
C GLU A 26 -16.81 -28.36 -28.98
N GLY A 27 -15.49 -28.19 -28.86
CA GLY A 27 -14.82 -28.58 -27.64
C GLY A 27 -14.97 -27.38 -26.72
N GLU A 28 -15.86 -27.49 -25.75
CA GLU A 28 -15.97 -26.57 -24.63
C GLU A 28 -14.63 -26.65 -23.86
N GLY A 29 -13.64 -25.90 -24.36
CA GLY A 29 -12.36 -25.74 -23.69
C GLY A 29 -12.66 -25.17 -22.31
N PRO A 30 -12.02 -25.69 -21.24
CA PRO A 30 -12.38 -25.30 -19.89
C PRO A 30 -12.31 -23.78 -19.76
N ALA A 31 -13.45 -23.17 -19.44
CA ALA A 31 -13.52 -21.74 -19.16
C ALA A 31 -12.51 -21.44 -18.05
N ILE A 32 -11.42 -20.75 -18.38
CA ILE A 32 -10.38 -20.38 -17.41
C ILE A 32 -11.03 -19.42 -16.42
N ARG A 33 -11.47 -19.94 -15.27
CA ARG A 33 -11.92 -19.11 -14.15
C ARG A 33 -10.68 -18.50 -13.53
N ARG A 34 -10.49 -17.19 -13.72
CA ARG A 34 -9.44 -16.45 -13.01
C ARG A 34 -9.75 -16.56 -11.51
N GLY A 35 -8.84 -17.18 -10.75
CA GLY A 35 -9.00 -17.30 -9.31
C GLY A 35 -9.09 -15.93 -8.64
N HIS A 36 -9.77 -15.86 -7.51
CA HIS A 36 -9.90 -14.62 -6.75
C HIS A 36 -8.57 -14.32 -6.05
N ASP A 37 -8.09 -13.07 -6.19
CA ASP A 37 -6.96 -12.59 -5.39
C ASP A 37 -7.39 -12.48 -3.93
N ARG A 38 -6.50 -12.96 -3.04
CA ARG A 38 -6.67 -12.88 -1.60
C ARG A 38 -5.62 -11.94 -1.03
N VAL A 39 -6.08 -10.95 -0.28
CA VAL A 39 -5.24 -10.03 0.48
C VAL A 39 -5.41 -10.31 1.97
N GLU A 40 -4.30 -10.46 2.66
CA GLU A 40 -4.24 -10.57 4.12
C GLU A 40 -3.81 -9.22 4.69
N LEU A 41 -4.58 -8.69 5.64
CA LEU A 41 -4.25 -7.45 6.33
C LEU A 41 -3.63 -7.75 7.69
N SER A 42 -2.55 -7.04 8.02
CA SER A 42 -1.97 -7.13 9.36
C SER A 42 -2.88 -6.41 10.36
N ASP A 43 -3.29 -7.11 11.41
CA ASP A 43 -4.04 -6.52 12.52
C ASP A 43 -3.28 -5.34 13.14
N VAL A 44 -1.96 -5.49 13.32
CA VAL A 44 -1.09 -4.43 13.86
C VAL A 44 -1.11 -3.19 12.98
N ALA A 45 -1.00 -3.36 11.65
CA ALA A 45 -1.07 -2.23 10.72
C ALA A 45 -2.44 -1.53 10.77
N THR A 46 -3.52 -2.29 10.94
CA THR A 46 -4.87 -1.77 11.11
C THR A 46 -4.99 -0.93 12.38
N TYR A 47 -4.44 -1.41 13.50
CA TYR A 47 -4.42 -0.66 14.76
C TYR A 47 -3.56 0.60 14.68
N LEU A 48 -2.35 0.52 14.10
CA LEU A 48 -1.47 1.68 13.91
C LEU A 48 -2.12 2.76 13.03
N SER A 49 -2.89 2.35 12.01
CA SER A 49 -3.64 3.28 11.17
C SER A 49 -4.69 4.04 11.98
N LYS A 50 -5.44 3.36 12.83
CA LYS A 50 -6.43 3.99 13.73
C LYS A 50 -5.79 4.93 14.76
N ILE A 51 -4.63 4.58 15.29
CA ILE A 51 -3.90 5.45 16.23
C ILE A 51 -3.48 6.77 15.56
N ARG A 52 -3.07 6.71 14.28
CA ARG A 52 -2.70 7.90 13.50
C ARG A 52 -3.86 8.85 13.24
N GLU A 53 -5.10 8.36 13.30
CA GLU A 53 -6.32 9.18 13.16
C GLU A 53 -6.71 9.87 14.46
N LEU A 54 -6.14 9.47 15.61
CA LEU A 54 -6.43 10.11 16.89
C LEU A 54 -5.88 11.54 16.91
N PRO A 55 -6.61 12.47 17.54
CA PRO A 55 -6.18 13.87 17.62
C PRO A 55 -4.87 13.99 18.41
N ILE A 56 -3.99 14.88 17.94
CA ILE A 56 -2.79 15.25 18.68
C ILE A 56 -3.20 15.92 19.99
N ARG A 57 -2.49 15.59 21.08
CA ARG A 57 -2.65 16.26 22.38
C ARG A 57 -2.04 17.65 22.34
N GLN A 58 -2.76 18.60 21.74
CA GLN A 58 -2.28 19.95 21.51
C GLN A 58 -1.83 20.67 22.80
N ASP A 59 -2.50 20.41 23.92
CA ASP A 59 -2.14 20.99 25.22
C ASP A 59 -0.74 20.60 25.69
N LEU A 60 -0.35 19.33 25.47
CA LEU A 60 1.01 18.89 25.78
C LEU A 60 2.01 19.60 24.87
N VAL A 61 1.72 19.68 23.57
CA VAL A 61 2.59 20.33 22.60
C VAL A 61 2.83 21.78 22.99
N ASN A 62 1.77 22.50 23.36
CA ASN A 62 1.87 23.90 23.79
C ASN A 62 2.73 24.02 25.06
N ARG A 63 2.46 23.20 26.07
CA ARG A 63 3.25 23.19 27.32
C ARG A 63 4.73 22.94 27.07
N VAL A 64 5.05 21.92 26.27
CA VAL A 64 6.44 21.56 25.96
C VAL A 64 7.12 22.69 25.18
N ARG A 65 6.43 23.32 24.23
CA ARG A 65 6.95 24.52 23.53
C ARG A 65 7.26 25.66 24.51
N ASP A 66 6.38 25.90 25.48
CA ASP A 66 6.60 26.92 26.50
C ASP A 66 7.76 26.57 27.45
N GLU A 67 7.96 25.29 27.77
CA GLU A 67 9.12 24.81 28.54
C GLU A 67 10.44 25.01 27.77
N ILE A 68 10.44 24.72 26.47
CA ILE A 68 11.61 24.94 25.59
C ILE A 68 11.92 26.43 25.49
N ALA A 69 10.91 27.27 25.26
CA ALA A 69 11.09 28.72 25.16
C ALA A 69 11.65 29.34 26.46
N ARG A 70 11.29 28.75 27.61
CA ARG A 70 11.82 29.14 28.92
C ARG A 70 13.19 28.52 29.25
N GLY A 71 13.70 27.63 28.41
CA GLY A 71 14.97 26.92 28.63
C GLY A 71 14.93 25.93 29.80
N VAL A 72 13.74 25.48 30.23
CA VAL A 72 13.57 24.53 31.34
C VAL A 72 13.27 23.11 30.87
N TYR A 73 13.18 22.92 29.55
CA TYR A 73 12.90 21.61 28.98
C TYR A 73 14.10 20.67 29.07
N ASP A 74 15.32 21.18 28.87
CA ASP A 74 16.56 20.42 28.82
C ASP A 74 17.10 20.18 30.23
N THR A 75 16.82 18.99 30.77
CA THR A 75 17.38 18.54 32.04
C THR A 75 18.50 17.52 31.80
N PRO A 76 19.48 17.37 32.71
CA PRO A 76 20.54 16.37 32.56
C PRO A 76 20.00 14.98 32.25
N GLU A 77 18.93 14.56 32.94
CA GLU A 77 18.34 13.23 32.79
C GLU A 77 17.72 13.02 31.40
N LYS A 78 17.11 14.07 30.82
CA LYS A 78 16.58 13.99 29.45
C LYS A 78 17.69 13.97 28.41
N LEU A 79 18.79 14.67 28.65
CA LEU A 79 19.94 14.69 27.76
C LEU A 79 20.65 13.34 27.75
N ASP A 80 20.84 12.74 28.93
CA ASP A 80 21.42 11.39 29.06
C ASP A 80 20.56 10.35 28.34
N ALA A 81 19.24 10.36 28.57
CA ALA A 81 18.32 9.46 27.87
C ALA A 81 18.33 9.68 26.34
N ALA A 82 18.34 10.93 25.88
CA ALA A 82 18.42 11.24 24.46
C ALA A 82 19.74 10.79 23.82
N LEU A 83 20.84 10.84 24.59
CA LEU A 83 22.15 10.35 24.14
C LEU A 83 22.16 8.82 24.05
N GLU A 84 21.60 8.12 25.03
CA GLU A 84 21.46 6.66 24.99
C GLU A 84 20.63 6.19 23.79
N ASP A 85 19.48 6.83 23.55
CA ASP A 85 18.61 6.54 22.39
C ASP A 85 19.35 6.80 21.07
N LEU A 86 20.12 7.89 20.97
CA LEU A 86 20.90 8.22 19.78
C LEU A 86 21.99 7.18 19.52
N LEU A 87 22.70 6.74 20.56
CA LEU A 87 23.73 5.70 20.42
C LEU A 87 23.11 4.38 19.96
N GLY A 88 21.92 4.04 20.46
CA GLY A 88 21.18 2.84 20.04
C GLY A 88 20.72 2.84 18.59
N ASP A 89 20.51 4.01 17.97
CA ASP A 89 20.11 4.11 16.55
C ASP A 89 21.31 3.94 15.58
N VAL A 90 22.52 4.27 16.04
CA VAL A 90 23.74 4.26 15.20
C VAL A 90 24.44 2.89 15.21
N THR A 91 24.20 2.04 16.21
CA THR A 91 24.84 0.73 16.38
C THR A 91 23.94 -0.43 16.00
#